data_AF-A0AAE1XET7-F1
#
_entry.id   AF-A0AAE1XET7-F1
#
_cell.length_a   1.000
_cell.length_b   1.000
_cell.length_c   1.000
_cell.angle_alpha   90.00
_cell.angle_beta   90.00
_cell.angle_gamma   90.00
#
_symmetry.space_group_name_H-M   'P 1'
#
loop_
_entity.id
_entity.type
_entity.pdbx_description
1 polymer ?
#
loop_
_entity_poly.entity_id
_entity_poly.type
_entity_poly.pdbx_seq_one_letter_code
_entity_poly.pdbx_strand_id
1 'polypeptide(L)'
;MGENQKAIYYLATGQLKSAKSALSWKNWSRKVLYLIEPIDEVAIQNLQTYKEKKFVDISKEDLELDDEDEVKERETKQEYNLLCDWISNSLVISG
;
A
#
# COMPACT_ATOMS: atom_id res chain seq x y z
N MET A 1 -8.03 13.56 -9.45
CA MET A 1 -8.08 12.45 -8.47
C MET A 1 -9.54 12.21 -8.15
N GLY A 2 -9.96 10.99 -7.84
CA GLY A 2 -11.35 10.75 -7.42
C GLY A 2 -11.68 11.56 -6.16
N GLU A 3 -12.94 11.93 -5.98
CA GLU A 3 -13.39 12.78 -4.87
C GLU A 3 -13.05 12.16 -3.49
N ASN A 4 -13.02 10.82 -3.40
CA ASN A 4 -12.69 10.09 -2.17
C ASN A 4 -11.17 9.90 -1.92
N GLN A 5 -10.31 10.33 -2.84
CA GLN A 5 -8.86 10.09 -2.70
C GLN A 5 -8.21 11.15 -1.79
N LYS A 6 -8.07 10.84 -0.49
CA LYS A 6 -7.46 11.72 0.54
C LYS A 6 -5.93 11.88 0.42
N ALA A 7 -5.22 10.87 -0.12
CA ALA A 7 -3.76 10.87 -0.23
C ALA A 7 -3.25 10.61 -1.67
N ILE A 8 -1.99 10.98 -1.92
CA ILE A 8 -1.26 10.64 -3.15
C ILE A 8 -0.52 9.31 -2.90
N TYR A 9 -1.00 8.23 -3.49
CA TYR A 9 -0.38 6.92 -3.37
C TYR A 9 0.78 6.78 -4.34
N TYR A 10 1.93 6.29 -3.89
CA TYR A 10 3.09 6.04 -4.72
C TYR A 10 3.77 4.71 -4.41
N LEU A 11 4.43 4.14 -5.43
CA LEU A 11 5.26 2.94 -5.31
C LEU A 11 6.63 3.21 -5.89
N ALA A 12 7.67 3.06 -5.06
CA ALA A 12 9.05 3.04 -5.52
C ALA A 12 9.40 1.66 -6.09
N THR A 13 9.83 1.62 -7.35
CA THR A 13 10.15 0.36 -8.04
C THR A 13 11.14 0.56 -9.18
N GLY A 14 12.21 -0.23 -9.23
CA GLY A 14 13.16 -0.17 -10.35
C GLY A 14 12.59 -0.68 -11.68
N GLN A 15 11.43 -1.35 -11.69
CA GLN A 15 10.87 -1.98 -12.89
C GLN A 15 9.35 -1.83 -12.99
N LEU A 16 8.92 -0.91 -13.85
CA LEU A 16 7.50 -0.60 -14.11
C LEU A 16 6.66 -1.83 -14.50
N LYS A 17 7.25 -2.80 -15.23
CA LYS A 17 6.54 -4.02 -15.66
C LYS A 17 6.22 -4.94 -14.47
N SER A 18 7.18 -5.14 -13.57
CA SER A 18 7.02 -5.97 -12.38
C SER A 18 6.03 -5.32 -11.41
N ALA A 19 6.14 -4.00 -11.22
CA ALA A 19 5.23 -3.23 -10.39
C ALA A 19 3.77 -3.32 -10.87
N LYS A 20 3.52 -3.14 -12.18
CA LYS A 20 2.17 -3.27 -12.75
C LYS A 20 1.60 -4.68 -12.65
N SER A 21 2.43 -5.73 -12.66
CA SER A 21 1.96 -7.10 -12.50
C SER A 21 1.71 -7.50 -11.04
N ALA A 22 2.51 -6.97 -10.11
CA ALA A 22 2.33 -7.22 -8.67
C ALA A 22 1.05 -6.53 -8.16
N LEU A 23 0.76 -5.35 -8.70
CA LEU A 23 -0.43 -4.57 -8.40
C LEU A 23 -1.58 -4.93 -9.36
N SER A 24 -2.08 -6.16 -9.28
CA SER A 24 -3.29 -6.60 -9.98
C SER A 24 -4.57 -6.03 -9.36
N TRP A 25 -4.56 -4.73 -9.05
CA TRP A 25 -5.66 -3.97 -8.49
C TRP A 25 -6.67 -3.51 -9.55
N LYS A 26 -7.24 -4.46 -10.29
CA LYS A 26 -8.33 -4.15 -11.24
C LYS A 26 -9.52 -3.43 -10.59
N ASN A 27 -9.68 -3.54 -9.27
CA ASN A 27 -10.77 -2.96 -8.50
C ASN A 27 -10.38 -1.74 -7.65
N TRP A 28 -9.11 -1.33 -7.64
CA TRP A 28 -8.69 -0.13 -6.90
C TRP A 28 -8.90 1.09 -7.78
N SER A 29 -9.93 1.88 -7.47
CA SER A 29 -10.33 3.06 -8.26
C SER A 29 -9.43 4.29 -8.05
N ARG A 30 -8.39 4.18 -7.21
CA ARG A 30 -7.45 5.28 -6.88
C ARG A 30 -6.23 5.27 -7.81
N LYS A 31 -5.72 6.46 -8.14
CA LYS A 31 -4.52 6.62 -8.97
C LYS A 31 -3.25 6.47 -8.12
N VAL A 32 -2.31 5.66 -8.61
CA VAL A 32 -1.00 5.38 -7.99
C VAL A 32 0.12 5.91 -8.89
N LEU A 33 1.09 6.60 -8.29
CA LEU A 33 2.31 7.05 -8.95
C LEU A 33 3.38 5.97 -8.87
N TYR A 34 4.06 5.68 -9.98
CA TYR A 34 5.20 4.78 -10.01
C TYR A 34 6.48 5.61 -10.05
N LEU A 35 7.32 5.47 -9.04
CA LEU A 35 8.63 6.11 -8.95
C LEU A 35 9.65 5.09 -9.43
N ILE A 36 10.35 5.42 -10.52
CA ILE A 36 11.23 4.47 -11.20
C ILE A 36 12.69 4.77 -10.87
N GLU A 37 12.97 6.03 -10.50
CA GLU A 37 14.32 6.48 -10.20
C GLU A 37 14.51 6.65 -8.69
N PRO A 38 15.68 6.30 -8.11
CA PRO A 38 15.96 6.50 -6.69
C PRO A 38 15.81 7.96 -6.24
N ILE A 39 16.06 8.92 -7.15
CA ILE A 39 15.93 10.35 -6.87
C ILE A 39 14.47 10.76 -6.65
N ASP A 40 13.52 10.08 -7.27
CA ASP A 40 12.08 10.37 -7.14
C ASP A 40 11.60 10.14 -5.70
N GLU A 41 12.11 9.09 -5.05
CA GLU A 41 11.78 8.76 -3.67
C GLU A 41 12.29 9.87 -2.73
N VAL A 42 13.53 10.32 -2.91
CA VAL A 42 14.12 11.42 -2.14
C VAL A 42 13.35 12.72 -2.37
N ALA A 43 12.93 12.99 -3.60
CA ALA A 43 12.14 14.17 -3.93
C ALA A 43 10.79 14.17 -3.20
N ILE A 44 10.07 13.05 -3.21
CA ILE A 44 8.76 12.92 -2.57
C ILE A 44 8.86 12.96 -1.04
N GLN A 45 9.89 12.34 -0.47
CA GLN A 45 10.19 12.44 0.96
C GLN A 45 10.43 13.90 1.39
N ASN A 46 11.10 14.70 0.56
CA ASN A 46 11.32 16.13 0.83
C ASN A 46 10.08 16.99 0.61
N LEU A 47 9.27 16.67 -0.42
CA LEU A 47 8.02 17.39 -0.72
C LEU A 47 6.99 17.22 0.40
N GLN A 48 6.89 16.02 0.99
CA GLN A 48 5.96 15.59 2.05
C GLN A 48 4.46 15.71 1.72
N THR A 49 4.03 16.84 1.15
CA THR A 49 2.65 17.12 0.75
C THR A 49 2.60 17.86 -0.57
N TYR A 50 1.54 17.61 -1.35
CA TYR A 50 1.22 18.38 -2.55
C TYR A 50 -0.28 18.67 -2.57
N LYS A 51 -0.65 19.95 -2.68
CA LYS A 51 -2.05 20.40 -2.65
C LYS A 51 -2.83 19.82 -1.46
N GLU A 52 -2.24 19.95 -0.26
CA GLU A 52 -2.80 19.47 1.01
C GLU A 52 -2.96 17.95 1.12
N LYS A 53 -2.47 17.18 0.14
CA LYS A 53 -2.46 15.71 0.17
C LYS A 53 -1.07 15.20 0.52
N LYS A 54 -1.01 14.28 1.48
CA LYS A 54 0.22 13.58 1.85
C LYS A 54 0.57 12.52 0.81
N PHE A 55 1.87 12.26 0.65
CA PHE A 55 2.35 11.11 -0.09
C PHE A 55 2.35 9.88 0.80
N VAL A 56 1.74 8.80 0.32
CA VAL A 56 1.64 7.53 1.04
C VAL A 56 2.25 6.43 0.19
N ASP A 57 3.21 5.74 0.78
CA ASP A 57 3.85 4.59 0.16
C ASP A 57 2.94 3.37 0.30
N ILE A 58 2.57 2.78 -0.83
CA ILE A 58 1.70 1.60 -0.85
C ILE A 58 2.44 0.28 -0.63
N SER A 59 3.77 0.30 -0.59
CA SER A 59 4.56 -0.88 -0.17
C SER A 59 4.66 -1.02 1.34
N LYS A 60 4.30 0.02 2.09
CA LYS A 60 4.33 0.02 3.56
C LYS A 60 3.02 -0.50 4.12
N GLU A 61 3.12 -1.19 5.25
CA GLU A 61 1.98 -1.81 5.94
C GLU A 61 1.00 -0.77 6.53
N ASP A 62 1.42 0.48 6.68
CA ASP A 62 0.66 1.57 7.31
C ASP A 62 -0.27 2.30 6.32
N LEU A 63 -0.84 1.53 5.39
CA LEU A 63 -1.70 2.07 4.34
C LEU A 63 -3.09 2.33 4.91
N GLU A 64 -3.35 3.57 5.34
CA GLU A 64 -4.69 4.00 5.76
C GLU A 64 -5.67 3.90 4.56
N LEU A 65 -6.58 2.93 4.66
CA LEU A 65 -7.70 2.76 3.75
C LEU A 65 -8.87 3.64 4.22
N ASP A 66 -9.87 3.89 3.36
CA ASP A 66 -11.06 4.62 3.82
C ASP A 66 -11.93 3.74 4.74
N ASP A 67 -12.80 4.39 5.51
CA ASP A 67 -13.65 3.77 6.55
C ASP A 67 -14.41 2.51 6.07
N GLU A 68 -14.85 2.50 4.81
CA GLU A 68 -15.62 1.38 4.22
C GLU A 68 -14.74 0.16 3.86
N ASP A 69 -13.48 0.41 3.49
CA ASP A 69 -12.47 -0.61 3.24
C ASP A 69 -11.93 -1.18 4.56
N GLU A 70 -11.78 -0.34 5.60
CA GLU A 70 -11.34 -0.76 6.94
C GLU A 70 -12.31 -1.74 7.61
N VAL A 71 -13.62 -1.55 7.47
CA VAL A 71 -14.63 -2.44 8.09
C VAL A 71 -14.50 -3.86 7.53
N LYS A 72 -14.40 -4.00 6.20
CA LYS A 72 -14.20 -5.29 5.54
C LYS A 72 -12.87 -5.92 5.92
N GLU A 73 -11.81 -5.12 6.02
CA GLU A 73 -10.50 -5.61 6.43
C GLU A 73 -10.53 -6.17 7.86
N ARG A 74 -11.24 -5.51 8.79
CA ARG A 74 -11.40 -6.00 10.17
C ARG A 74 -12.16 -7.31 10.26
N GLU A 75 -13.26 -7.44 9.51
CA GLU A 75 -14.03 -8.70 9.44
C GLU A 75 -13.16 -9.84 8.89
N THR A 76 -12.43 -9.56 7.82
CA THR A 76 -11.53 -10.52 7.16
C THR A 76 -10.35 -10.89 8.07
N LYS A 77 -9.70 -9.92 8.73
CA LYS A 77 -8.60 -10.17 9.68
C LYS A 77 -9.05 -11.07 10.82
N GLN A 78 -10.26 -10.89 11.36
CA GLN A 78 -10.78 -11.77 12.41
C GLN A 78 -10.91 -13.23 11.96
N GLU A 79 -11.32 -13.47 10.71
CA GLU A 79 -11.43 -14.83 10.15
C GLU A 79 -10.05 -15.50 9.98
N TYR A 80 -9.02 -14.73 9.60
CA TYR A 80 -7.70 -15.27 9.30
C TYR A 80 -6.69 -15.21 10.46
N ASN A 81 -7.02 -14.57 11.59
CA ASN A 81 -6.11 -14.46 12.74
C ASN A 81 -5.57 -15.82 13.20
N LEU A 82 -6.42 -16.86 13.29
CA LEU A 82 -6.02 -18.22 13.66
C LEU A 82 -5.00 -18.83 12.68
N LEU A 83 -5.15 -18.54 11.38
CA LEU A 83 -4.23 -19.00 10.34
C LEU A 83 -2.91 -18.23 10.40
N CYS A 84 -2.98 -16.90 10.59
CA CYS A 84 -1.80 -16.04 10.75
C CYS A 84 -0.97 -16.44 11.98
N ASP A 85 -1.61 -16.74 13.10
CA ASP A 85 -0.94 -17.24 14.31
C ASP A 85 -0.26 -18.60 14.06
N TRP A 86 -0.92 -19.50 13.34
CA TRP A 86 -0.33 -20.79 12.97
C TRP A 86 0.89 -20.63 12.05
N ILE A 87 0.81 -19.76 11.04
CA ILE A 87 1.92 -19.47 10.11
C ILE A 87 3.10 -18.85 10.86
N SER A 88 2.85 -17.83 11.70
CA SER A 88 3.90 -17.19 12.51
C SER A 88 4.60 -18.20 13.40
N ASN A 89 3.84 -19.05 14.11
CA ASN A 89 4.43 -20.07 14.97
C ASN A 89 5.22 -21.13 14.17
N SER A 90 4.72 -21.55 13.01
CA SER A 90 5.39 -22.55 12.16
C SER A 90 6.71 -22.04 11.55
N LEU A 91 6.75 -20.76 11.16
CA LEU A 91 7.97 -20.12 10.63
C LEU A 91 9.02 -19.91 11.72
N VAL A 92 8.63 -19.64 12.97
CA VAL A 92 9.55 -19.48 14.10
C VAL A 92 10.17 -20.81 14.54
N ILE A 93 9.50 -21.95 14.33
CA ILE A 93 10.00 -23.28 14.71
C ILE A 93 11.02 -23.85 13.70
N SER A 94 11.12 -23.24 12.52
CA SER A 94 11.95 -23.75 11.40
C SER A 94 13.29 -23.00 11.20
N GLY A 95 13.66 -22.08 12.11
CA GLY A 95 14.93 -21.35 12.11
C GLY A 95 15.84 -21.74 13.26
#